data_AF-A0A7C4CJZ2-F1
#
_entry.id   AF-A0A7C4CJZ2-F1
#
_cell.length_a   1.000
_cell.length_b   1.000
_cell.length_c   1.000
_cell.angle_alpha   90.00
_cell.angle_beta   90.00
_cell.angle_gamma   90.00
#
_symmetry.space_group_name_H-M   'P 1'
#
loop_
_entity.id
_entity.type
_entity.pdbx_description
1 polymer ?
#
loop_
_entity_poly.entity_id
_entity_poly.type
_entity_poly.pdbx_seq_one_letter_code
_entity_poly.pdbx_strand_id
1 'polypeptide(L)'
;MMRRIDTGTGLPIEAAEKLKVWLEALEEEDLKLKNQNIFLERKIAEIENGSLGVRRISDERGGGIEFSPSEELTIRLTLEGVLKPPDRNILKIGDLDAYLNDVVTANITIGSSVDDKTEIRELNEAELEKIVFPKPKKYKRKIGQSREEIGFIAEELPEIVRRENGYDLKALIAILVWKISRLEEKLNKNNTR
;
A
#
# COMPACT_ATOMS: atom_id res chain seq x y z
N MET A 1 50.54 -64.49 6.86
CA MET A 1 50.28 -63.23 7.61
C MET A 1 48.82 -63.26 8.03
N MET A 2 48.54 -63.47 9.31
CA MET A 2 47.17 -63.65 9.82
C MET A 2 46.50 -62.27 9.85
N ARG A 3 45.50 -62.04 8.98
CA ARG A 3 44.73 -60.78 9.00
C ARG A 3 43.97 -60.74 10.33
N ARG A 4 44.25 -59.74 11.17
CA ARG A 4 43.49 -59.54 12.41
C ARG A 4 42.07 -59.14 12.03
N ILE A 5 41.09 -59.87 12.56
CA ILE A 5 39.66 -59.68 12.32
C ILE A 5 39.07 -59.03 13.57
N ASP A 6 38.24 -58.02 13.39
CA ASP A 6 37.47 -57.42 14.47
C ASP A 6 36.33 -58.38 14.88
N THR A 7 36.30 -58.78 16.15
CA THR A 7 35.36 -59.79 16.65
C THR A 7 33.93 -59.30 16.77
N GLY A 8 33.69 -57.98 16.69
CA GLY A 8 32.34 -57.40 16.76
C GLY A 8 31.66 -57.31 15.39
N THR A 9 32.42 -56.96 14.36
CA THR A 9 31.90 -56.73 12.99
C THR A 9 32.16 -57.88 12.03
N GLY A 10 33.11 -58.78 12.36
CA GLY A 10 33.52 -59.88 11.49
C GLY A 10 34.37 -59.45 10.28
N LEU A 11 34.81 -58.19 10.24
CA LEU A 11 35.59 -57.61 9.14
C LEU A 11 37.09 -57.53 9.49
N PRO A 12 38.00 -57.44 8.49
CA PRO A 12 39.38 -57.06 8.75
C PRO A 12 39.44 -55.75 9.54
N ILE A 13 40.30 -55.65 10.56
CA ILE A 13 40.35 -54.49 11.47
C ILE A 13 40.38 -53.16 10.72
N GLU A 14 41.18 -53.05 9.66
CA GLU A 14 41.30 -51.81 8.86
C GLU A 14 39.98 -51.41 8.16
N ALA A 15 39.15 -52.39 7.77
CA ALA A 15 37.83 -52.14 7.20
C ALA A 15 36.80 -51.77 8.28
N ALA A 16 36.88 -52.41 9.46
CA ALA A 16 36.04 -52.08 10.61
C ALA A 16 36.30 -50.66 11.12
N GLU A 17 37.57 -50.24 11.19
CA GLU A 17 37.97 -48.88 11.57
C GLU A 17 37.46 -47.83 10.55
N LYS A 18 37.61 -48.08 9.25
CA LYS A 18 37.07 -47.19 8.21
C LYS A 18 35.56 -47.05 8.29
N LEU A 19 34.83 -48.15 8.50
CA LEU A 19 33.37 -48.12 8.66
C LEU A 19 32.95 -47.33 9.89
N LYS A 20 33.67 -47.46 11.00
CA LYS A 20 33.39 -46.70 12.22
C LYS A 20 33.55 -45.20 12.00
N VAL A 21 34.65 -44.77 11.37
CA VAL A 21 34.87 -43.35 11.02
C VAL A 21 33.79 -42.83 10.08
N TRP A 22 33.36 -43.63 9.10
CA TRP A 22 32.27 -43.25 8.19
C TRP A 22 30.93 -43.14 8.90
N LEU A 23 30.61 -44.06 9.81
CA LEU A 23 29.38 -44.01 10.61
C LEU A 23 29.35 -42.77 11.51
N GLU A 24 30.45 -42.45 12.19
CA GLU A 24 30.56 -41.24 13.02
C GLU A 24 30.38 -39.97 12.18
N ALA A 25 30.99 -39.90 10.98
CA ALA A 25 30.82 -38.77 10.07
C ALA A 25 29.37 -38.65 9.54
N LEU A 26 28.71 -39.77 9.25
CA LEU A 26 27.30 -39.79 8.82
C LEU A 26 26.35 -39.36 9.95
N GLU A 27 26.62 -39.79 11.18
CA GLU A 27 25.84 -39.38 12.36
C GLU A 27 25.98 -37.87 12.63
N GLU A 28 27.19 -37.32 12.48
CA GLU A 28 27.44 -35.88 12.60
C GLU A 28 26.72 -35.09 11.49
N GLU A 29 26.74 -35.58 10.26
CA GLU A 29 26.04 -34.96 9.13
C GLU A 29 24.51 -34.99 9.31
N ASP A 30 23.94 -36.12 9.74
CA ASP A 30 22.51 -36.25 10.03
C ASP A 30 22.06 -35.29 11.15
N LEU A 31 22.86 -35.16 12.21
CA LEU A 31 22.60 -34.20 13.28
C LEU A 31 22.62 -32.75 12.78
N LYS A 32 23.58 -32.41 11.91
CA LYS A 32 23.68 -31.09 11.30
C LYS A 32 22.46 -30.79 10.42
N LEU A 33 22.04 -31.75 9.59
CA LEU A 33 20.85 -31.61 8.73
C LEU A 33 19.57 -31.45 9.56
N LYS A 34 19.41 -32.21 10.65
CA LYS A 34 18.27 -32.05 11.57
C LYS A 34 18.21 -30.67 12.18
N ASN A 35 19.35 -30.17 12.66
CA ASN A 35 19.43 -28.82 13.22
C ASN A 35 19.12 -27.73 12.18
N GLN A 36 19.58 -27.91 10.94
CA GLN A 36 19.26 -27.01 9.84
C GLN A 36 17.77 -27.02 9.50
N ASN A 37 17.13 -28.19 9.46
CA ASN A 37 15.69 -28.30 9.22
C ASN A 37 14.87 -27.59 10.29
N ILE A 38 15.17 -27.79 11.57
CA ILE A 38 14.48 -27.10 12.68
C ILE A 38 14.63 -25.57 12.53
N PHE A 39 15.81 -25.10 12.19
CA PHE A 39 16.06 -23.67 11.96
C PHE A 39 15.24 -23.13 10.77
N LEU A 40 15.17 -23.88 9.67
CA LEU A 40 14.41 -23.50 8.48
C LEU A 40 12.91 -23.50 8.75
N GLU A 41 12.36 -24.51 9.43
CA GLU A 41 10.96 -24.56 9.84
C GLU A 41 10.58 -23.34 10.68
N ARG A 42 11.43 -22.98 11.64
CA ARG A 42 11.22 -21.76 12.45
C ARG A 42 11.25 -20.51 11.59
N LYS A 43 12.20 -20.38 10.65
CA LYS A 43 12.29 -19.23 9.75
C LYS A 43 11.08 -19.11 8.83
N ILE A 44 10.58 -20.25 8.32
CA ILE A 44 9.36 -20.30 7.51
C ILE A 44 8.17 -19.83 8.37
N ALA A 45 8.01 -20.35 9.59
CA ALA A 45 6.94 -19.91 10.48
C ALA A 45 7.02 -18.42 10.84
N GLU A 46 8.21 -17.87 11.05
CA GLU A 46 8.42 -16.42 11.26
C GLU A 46 7.96 -15.62 10.03
N ILE A 47 8.27 -16.08 8.81
CA ILE A 47 7.88 -15.42 7.56
C ILE A 47 6.36 -15.51 7.33
N GLU A 48 5.77 -16.70 7.50
CA GLU A 48 4.34 -16.94 7.29
C GLU A 48 3.47 -16.12 8.24
N ASN A 49 3.96 -15.87 9.46
CA ASN A 49 3.28 -15.04 10.46
C ASN A 49 3.49 -13.52 10.24
N GLY A 50 4.13 -13.13 9.15
CA GLY A 50 4.23 -11.72 8.77
C GLY A 50 5.36 -10.95 9.43
N SER A 51 6.47 -11.62 9.81
CA SER A 51 7.69 -10.91 10.26
C SER A 51 8.23 -9.90 9.24
N LEU A 52 7.88 -10.06 7.95
CA LEU A 52 8.20 -9.14 6.87
C LEU A 52 7.09 -8.12 6.59
N GLY A 53 6.10 -8.04 7.48
CA GLY A 53 4.92 -7.19 7.32
C GLY A 53 3.99 -7.63 6.20
N VAL A 54 4.09 -8.89 5.73
CA VAL A 54 3.17 -9.46 4.75
C VAL A 54 2.76 -10.86 5.21
N ARG A 55 1.46 -11.12 5.33
CA ARG A 55 0.94 -12.44 5.71
C ARG A 55 -0.27 -12.84 4.89
N ARG A 56 -0.43 -14.14 4.67
CA ARG A 56 -1.66 -14.70 4.12
C ARG A 56 -2.70 -14.80 5.24
N ILE A 57 -3.93 -14.39 4.96
CA ILE A 57 -5.05 -14.51 5.89
C ILE A 57 -6.14 -15.42 5.32
N SER A 58 -6.84 -16.09 6.22
CA SER A 58 -8.04 -16.88 5.95
C SER A 58 -8.98 -16.67 7.13
N ASP A 59 -9.76 -15.60 7.08
CA ASP A 59 -10.69 -15.19 8.13
C ASP A 59 -12.16 -15.19 7.63
N GLU A 60 -13.08 -14.89 8.54
CA GLU A 60 -14.53 -14.83 8.28
C GLU A 60 -14.92 -13.75 7.25
N ARG A 61 -14.03 -12.79 6.99
CA ARG A 61 -14.20 -11.69 6.02
C ARG A 61 -13.67 -12.06 4.63
N GLY A 62 -13.30 -13.33 4.44
CA GLY A 62 -12.68 -13.85 3.22
C GLY A 62 -11.16 -13.90 3.33
N GLY A 63 -10.54 -14.84 2.63
CA GLY A 63 -9.09 -14.93 2.56
C GLY A 63 -8.43 -13.73 1.86
N GLY A 64 -7.11 -13.70 1.85
CA GLY A 64 -6.36 -12.65 1.15
C GLY A 64 -4.91 -12.53 1.60
N ILE A 65 -4.31 -11.40 1.25
CA ILE A 65 -2.97 -10.99 1.68
C ILE A 65 -3.12 -9.72 2.49
N GLU A 66 -2.53 -9.69 3.69
CA GLU A 66 -2.39 -8.49 4.51
C GLU A 66 -0.97 -7.95 4.42
N PHE A 67 -0.87 -6.64 4.27
CA PHE A 67 0.34 -5.86 4.39
C PHE A 67 0.26 -5.08 5.70
N SER A 68 1.06 -5.49 6.69
CA SER A 68 1.17 -4.89 8.01
C SER A 68 2.63 -4.51 8.31
N PRO A 69 3.18 -3.45 7.69
CA PRO A 69 4.56 -3.01 7.95
C PRO A 69 4.77 -2.55 9.40
N SER A 70 3.70 -2.26 10.14
CA SER A 70 3.66 -2.05 11.59
C SER A 70 2.45 -2.79 12.20
N GLU A 71 2.39 -2.92 13.52
CA GLU A 71 1.27 -3.58 14.22
C GLU A 71 -0.07 -2.84 14.06
N GLU A 72 -0.05 -1.57 13.61
CA GLU A 72 -1.23 -0.69 13.61
C GLU A 72 -1.87 -0.49 12.22
N LEU A 73 -1.13 -0.69 11.12
CA LEU A 73 -1.59 -0.35 9.78
C LEU A 73 -1.62 -1.59 8.89
N THR A 74 -2.82 -2.00 8.51
CA THR A 74 -3.03 -3.13 7.60
C THR A 74 -3.67 -2.67 6.31
N ILE A 75 -3.13 -3.06 5.16
CA ILE A 75 -3.80 -3.02 3.86
C ILE A 75 -4.11 -4.46 3.46
N ARG A 76 -5.30 -4.71 2.92
CA ARG A 76 -5.73 -6.06 2.51
C ARG A 76 -5.96 -6.13 1.01
N LEU A 77 -5.32 -7.11 0.37
CA LEU A 77 -5.68 -7.58 -0.96
C LEU A 77 -6.62 -8.78 -0.81
N THR A 78 -7.90 -8.61 -1.16
CA THR A 78 -8.89 -9.69 -1.06
C THR A 78 -8.74 -10.72 -2.18
N LEU A 79 -9.38 -11.89 -2.05
CA LEU A 79 -9.39 -12.92 -3.10
C LEU A 79 -10.03 -12.44 -4.40
N GLU A 80 -10.91 -11.44 -4.34
CA GLU A 80 -11.53 -10.80 -5.51
C GLU A 80 -10.60 -9.76 -6.18
N GLY A 81 -9.37 -9.61 -5.69
CA GLY A 81 -8.39 -8.68 -6.24
C GLY A 81 -8.62 -7.23 -5.83
N VAL A 82 -9.36 -6.98 -4.73
CA VAL A 82 -9.61 -5.63 -4.23
C VAL A 82 -8.59 -5.26 -3.17
N LEU A 83 -7.80 -4.22 -3.42
CA LEU A 83 -6.90 -3.63 -2.43
C LEU A 83 -7.67 -2.59 -1.59
N LYS A 84 -7.86 -2.85 -0.30
CA LYS A 84 -8.63 -1.97 0.60
C LYS A 84 -8.09 -1.94 2.03
N PRO A 85 -8.30 -0.85 2.79
CA PRO A 85 -8.10 -0.84 4.24
C PRO A 85 -9.11 -1.72 4.99
N PRO A 86 -8.84 -2.02 6.28
CA PRO A 86 -9.79 -2.70 7.15
C PRO A 86 -11.05 -1.85 7.42
N ASP A 87 -10.90 -0.52 7.50
CA ASP A 87 -11.99 0.43 7.77
C ASP A 87 -12.07 1.55 6.71
N ARG A 88 -13.18 2.28 6.71
CA ARG A 88 -13.42 3.37 5.75
C ARG A 88 -12.53 4.58 6.05
N ASN A 89 -12.07 5.27 5.01
CA ASN A 89 -11.42 6.58 5.09
C ASN A 89 -10.14 6.65 5.95
N ILE A 90 -9.41 5.53 6.10
CA ILE A 90 -8.12 5.50 6.84
C ILE A 90 -6.90 5.31 5.94
N LEU A 91 -7.05 4.70 4.75
CA LEU A 91 -5.93 4.47 3.84
C LEU A 91 -5.54 5.74 3.09
N LYS A 92 -4.24 6.03 3.09
CA LYS A 92 -3.60 7.01 2.20
C LYS A 92 -2.67 6.28 1.23
N ILE A 93 -2.65 6.72 -0.03
CA ILE A 93 -1.69 6.23 -1.03
C ILE A 93 -0.77 7.39 -1.39
N GLY A 94 0.47 7.32 -0.92
CA GLY A 94 1.44 8.42 -0.99
C GLY A 94 1.16 9.55 0.00
N ASP A 95 2.01 10.56 -0.04
CA ASP A 95 1.90 11.82 0.71
C ASP A 95 2.44 13.00 -0.12
N LEU A 96 2.61 14.19 0.48
CA LEU A 96 3.09 15.37 -0.25
C LEU A 96 4.57 15.28 -0.68
N ASP A 97 5.37 14.45 -0.02
CA ASP A 97 6.78 14.26 -0.33
C ASP A 97 6.97 13.12 -1.36
N ALA A 98 6.11 12.12 -1.30
CA ALA A 98 6.13 10.90 -2.12
C ALA A 98 4.73 10.54 -2.64
N TYR A 99 4.19 11.36 -3.55
CA TYR A 99 2.91 11.12 -4.23
C TYR A 99 3.06 10.31 -5.53
N LEU A 100 1.94 9.73 -5.98
CA LEU A 100 1.87 9.05 -7.27
C LEU A 100 2.00 10.04 -8.43
N ASN A 101 2.91 9.75 -9.36
CA ASN A 101 3.06 10.57 -10.58
C ASN A 101 1.89 10.42 -11.55
N ASP A 102 1.40 9.19 -11.75
CA ASP A 102 0.28 8.87 -12.65
C ASP A 102 -0.61 7.78 -12.02
N VAL A 103 -1.91 7.88 -12.29
CA VAL A 103 -2.91 6.85 -11.93
C VAL A 103 -3.65 6.45 -13.21
N VAL A 104 -3.38 5.25 -13.70
CA VAL A 104 -4.09 4.70 -14.87
C VAL A 104 -5.33 3.96 -14.37
N THR A 105 -6.50 4.53 -14.60
CA THR A 105 -7.78 3.97 -14.16
C THR A 105 -8.88 4.25 -15.17
N ALA A 106 -9.90 3.39 -15.19
CA ALA A 106 -11.13 3.65 -15.92
C ALA A 106 -11.97 4.73 -15.22
N ASN A 107 -12.02 4.74 -13.89
CA ASN A 107 -12.85 5.64 -13.09
C ASN A 107 -12.22 5.99 -11.74
N ILE A 108 -12.63 7.13 -11.18
CA ILE A 108 -12.37 7.52 -9.79
C ILE A 108 -13.72 7.82 -9.14
N THR A 109 -14.08 7.05 -8.11
CA THR A 109 -15.33 7.22 -7.36
C THR A 109 -15.02 7.75 -5.97
N ILE A 110 -15.65 8.86 -5.60
CA ILE A 110 -15.54 9.42 -4.24
C ILE A 110 -16.73 8.89 -3.42
N GLY A 111 -16.47 7.87 -2.59
CA GLY A 111 -17.44 7.39 -1.61
C GLY A 111 -17.80 8.50 -0.60
N SER A 112 -19.09 8.73 -0.38
CA SER A 112 -19.57 9.83 0.45
C SER A 112 -20.99 9.52 0.94
N SER A 113 -21.16 9.05 2.18
CA SER A 113 -22.48 8.91 2.82
C SER A 113 -22.78 10.09 3.74
N VAL A 114 -24.07 10.39 3.96
CA VAL A 114 -24.48 11.31 5.04
C VAL A 114 -24.09 10.75 6.41
N ASP A 115 -24.11 9.42 6.56
CA ASP A 115 -23.77 8.74 7.82
C ASP A 115 -22.29 8.92 8.20
N ASP A 116 -21.44 9.25 7.24
CA ASP A 116 -20.01 9.50 7.44
C ASP A 116 -19.72 10.99 7.76
N LYS A 117 -20.75 11.82 7.99
CA LYS A 117 -20.63 13.29 8.15
C LYS A 117 -21.38 13.82 9.36
N THR A 118 -20.85 14.88 9.92
CA THR A 118 -21.49 15.69 10.98
C THR A 118 -21.46 17.16 10.58
N GLU A 119 -22.30 17.99 11.23
CA GLU A 119 -22.30 19.46 11.07
C GLU A 119 -22.46 19.94 9.61
N ILE A 120 -23.34 19.26 8.86
CA ILE A 120 -23.60 19.58 7.45
C ILE A 120 -24.28 20.95 7.36
N ARG A 121 -23.66 21.88 6.63
CA ARG A 121 -24.15 23.23 6.37
C ARG A 121 -23.85 23.65 4.93
N GLU A 122 -24.72 24.49 4.37
CA GLU A 122 -24.49 25.11 3.07
C GLU A 122 -23.42 26.20 3.17
N LEU A 123 -22.70 26.42 2.06
CA LEU A 123 -21.77 27.53 1.94
C LEU A 123 -22.54 28.81 1.64
N ASN A 124 -22.07 29.93 2.22
CA ASN A 124 -22.69 31.23 1.99
C ASN A 124 -22.47 31.69 0.54
N GLU A 125 -23.55 31.93 -0.20
CA GLU A 125 -23.49 32.40 -1.59
C GLU A 125 -22.69 33.69 -1.74
N ALA A 126 -22.82 34.64 -0.81
CA ALA A 126 -22.10 35.91 -0.87
C ALA A 126 -20.58 35.74 -0.69
N GLU A 127 -20.14 34.68 -0.01
CA GLU A 127 -18.72 34.30 0.08
C GLU A 127 -18.27 33.61 -1.20
N LEU A 128 -19.10 32.72 -1.74
CA LEU A 128 -18.86 32.03 -3.01
C LEU A 128 -18.72 33.00 -4.19
N GLU A 129 -19.51 34.09 -4.23
CA GLU A 129 -19.39 35.12 -5.25
C GLU A 129 -18.03 35.86 -5.21
N LYS A 130 -17.47 36.06 -4.02
CA LYS A 130 -16.18 36.77 -3.82
C LYS A 130 -14.95 35.93 -4.16
N ILE A 131 -15.10 34.60 -4.26
CA ILE A 131 -13.98 33.72 -4.58
C ILE A 131 -13.52 33.95 -6.02
N VAL A 132 -12.25 34.32 -6.20
CA VAL A 132 -11.61 34.52 -7.49
C VAL A 132 -10.49 33.49 -7.67
N PHE A 133 -10.57 32.68 -8.72
CA PHE A 133 -9.50 31.76 -9.06
C PHE A 133 -8.47 32.44 -9.97
N PRO A 134 -7.16 32.16 -9.79
CA PRO A 134 -6.12 32.64 -10.69
C PRO A 134 -6.27 32.01 -12.08
N LYS A 135 -5.56 32.58 -13.06
CA LYS A 135 -5.50 31.95 -14.40
C LYS A 135 -4.69 30.65 -14.34
N PRO A 136 -5.10 29.58 -15.05
CA PRO A 136 -4.30 28.37 -15.15
C PRO A 136 -2.96 28.67 -15.83
N LYS A 137 -1.93 27.92 -15.45
CA LYS A 137 -0.55 28.07 -15.93
C LYS A 137 -0.05 26.78 -16.55
N LYS A 138 0.90 26.93 -17.47
CA LYS A 138 1.76 25.84 -17.95
C LYS A 138 3.05 25.83 -17.15
N TYR A 139 3.50 24.66 -16.71
CA TYR A 139 4.74 24.52 -15.96
C TYR A 139 5.40 23.17 -16.18
N LYS A 140 6.67 23.04 -15.79
CA LYS A 140 7.38 21.76 -15.65
C LYS A 140 7.80 21.59 -14.20
N ARG A 141 7.72 20.38 -13.68
CA ARG A 141 8.17 20.09 -12.33
C ARG A 141 9.69 20.15 -12.26
N LYS A 142 10.22 20.61 -11.12
CA LYS A 142 11.68 20.59 -10.85
C LYS A 142 12.19 19.19 -10.49
N ILE A 143 11.30 18.31 -9.99
CA ILE A 143 11.58 16.96 -9.52
C ILE A 143 10.63 15.99 -10.22
N GLY A 144 11.10 14.77 -10.51
CA GLY A 144 10.31 13.72 -11.16
C GLY A 144 10.27 13.88 -12.69
N GLN A 145 9.17 13.46 -13.31
CA GLN A 145 9.03 13.55 -14.76
C GLN A 145 8.88 15.02 -15.21
N SER A 146 9.81 15.48 -16.05
CA SER A 146 9.86 16.85 -16.56
C SER A 146 8.94 17.08 -17.78
N ARG A 147 7.68 16.64 -17.68
CA ARG A 147 6.65 16.93 -18.70
C ARG A 147 6.05 18.32 -18.49
N GLU A 148 5.57 18.93 -19.57
CA GLU A 148 4.77 20.16 -19.46
C GLU A 148 3.38 19.78 -18.93
N GLU A 149 2.97 20.43 -17.86
CA GLU A 149 1.68 20.25 -17.19
C GLU A 149 0.88 21.56 -17.22
N ILE A 150 -0.44 21.44 -17.12
CA ILE A 150 -1.36 22.57 -16.97
C ILE A 150 -2.02 22.47 -15.60
N GLY A 151 -2.01 23.56 -14.84
CA GLY A 151 -2.69 23.59 -13.54
C GLY A 151 -2.56 24.93 -12.83
N PHE A 152 -2.58 24.89 -11.50
CA PHE A 152 -2.49 26.06 -10.64
C PHE A 152 -1.25 25.98 -9.76
N ILE A 153 -0.81 27.15 -9.29
CA ILE A 153 0.15 27.28 -8.19
C ILE A 153 -0.69 27.30 -6.90
N ALA A 154 -0.44 26.37 -5.99
CA ALA A 154 -1.30 26.16 -4.82
C ALA A 154 -1.36 27.39 -3.92
N GLU A 155 -0.24 28.10 -3.79
CA GLU A 155 -0.07 29.31 -2.97
C GLU A 155 -0.90 30.49 -3.50
N GLU A 156 -1.28 30.48 -4.77
CA GLU A 156 -2.11 31.52 -5.39
C GLU A 156 -3.61 31.20 -5.33
N LEU A 157 -3.98 30.00 -4.91
CA LEU A 157 -5.37 29.59 -4.81
C LEU A 157 -6.05 30.17 -3.55
N PRO A 158 -7.37 30.42 -3.60
CA PRO A 158 -8.16 30.81 -2.43
C PRO A 158 -8.03 29.80 -1.28
N GLU A 159 -7.97 30.29 -0.04
CA GLU A 159 -7.83 29.46 1.17
C GLU A 159 -8.80 28.29 1.26
N ILE A 160 -10.05 28.51 0.86
CA ILE A 160 -11.11 27.49 0.93
C ILE A 160 -10.82 26.22 0.10
N VAL A 161 -9.96 26.31 -0.92
CA VAL A 161 -9.54 25.15 -1.73
C VAL A 161 -8.10 24.72 -1.44
N ARG A 162 -7.33 25.49 -0.68
CA ARG A 162 -5.94 25.13 -0.35
C ARG A 162 -5.92 24.02 0.68
N ARG A 163 -4.97 23.10 0.53
CA ARG A 163 -4.71 22.04 1.50
C ARG A 163 -3.21 21.79 1.55
N GLU A 164 -2.58 22.23 2.64
CA GLU A 164 -1.12 22.18 2.80
C GLU A 164 -0.42 22.80 1.57
N ASN A 165 0.53 22.11 0.93
CA ASN A 165 1.21 22.57 -0.29
C ASN A 165 0.47 22.18 -1.59
N GLY A 166 -0.79 21.75 -1.48
CA GLY A 166 -1.64 21.38 -2.59
C GLY A 166 -3.01 22.06 -2.51
N TYR A 167 -3.99 21.48 -3.21
CA TYR A 167 -5.37 21.95 -3.19
C TYR A 167 -6.35 20.77 -3.23
N ASP A 168 -7.51 20.95 -2.59
CA ASP A 168 -8.56 19.95 -2.54
C ASP A 168 -9.39 20.00 -3.83
N LEU A 169 -9.22 18.96 -4.66
CA LEU A 169 -9.93 18.85 -5.94
C LEU A 169 -11.45 18.77 -5.76
N LYS A 170 -11.95 18.18 -4.66
CA LYS A 170 -13.40 18.09 -4.39
C LYS A 170 -13.98 19.47 -4.11
N ALA A 171 -13.28 20.26 -3.29
CA ALA A 171 -13.67 21.64 -3.01
C ALA A 171 -13.63 22.50 -4.28
N LEU A 172 -12.57 22.37 -5.08
CA LEU A 172 -12.44 23.08 -6.35
C LEU A 172 -13.61 22.77 -7.30
N ILE A 173 -13.93 21.47 -7.51
CA ILE A 173 -15.03 21.06 -8.39
C ILE A 173 -16.37 21.57 -7.85
N ALA A 174 -16.65 21.45 -6.55
CA ALA A 174 -17.92 21.90 -5.96
C ALA A 174 -18.15 23.41 -6.18
N ILE A 175 -17.12 24.24 -5.97
CA ILE A 175 -17.22 25.69 -6.19
C ILE A 175 -17.37 26.00 -7.68
N LEU A 176 -16.65 25.28 -8.57
CA LEU A 176 -16.78 25.47 -10.02
C LEU A 176 -18.19 25.14 -10.51
N VAL A 177 -18.76 24.01 -10.07
CA VAL A 177 -20.14 23.62 -10.40
C VAL A 177 -21.12 24.71 -9.97
N TRP A 178 -21.02 25.19 -8.73
CA TRP A 178 -21.86 26.28 -8.24
C TRP A 178 -21.73 27.56 -9.08
N LYS A 179 -20.50 27.98 -9.39
CA LYS A 179 -20.25 29.18 -10.21
C LYS A 179 -20.83 29.03 -11.63
N ILE A 180 -20.71 27.85 -12.24
CA ILE A 180 -21.27 27.57 -13.57
C ILE A 180 -22.79 27.63 -13.53
N SER A 181 -23.44 26.95 -12.59
CA SER A 181 -24.91 27.00 -12.45
C SER A 181 -25.40 28.43 -12.25
N ARG A 182 -24.68 29.24 -11.47
CA ARG A 182 -25.02 30.65 -11.27
C ARG A 182 -24.90 31.49 -12.54
N LEU A 183 -23.93 31.19 -13.40
CA LEU A 183 -23.78 31.85 -14.70
C LEU A 183 -24.91 31.45 -15.66
N GLU A 184 -25.26 30.16 -15.70
CA GLU A 184 -26.36 29.64 -16.52
C GLU A 184 -27.70 30.29 -16.15
N GLU A 185 -28.00 30.43 -14.86
CA GLU A 185 -29.19 31.15 -14.39
C GLU A 185 -29.25 32.61 -14.88
N LYS A 186 -28.12 33.33 -14.79
CA LYS A 186 -28.03 34.74 -15.20
C LYS A 186 -28.19 34.87 -16.72
N LEU A 187 -27.61 33.97 -17.50
CA LEU A 187 -27.75 33.93 -18.95
C LEU A 187 -29.19 33.64 -19.37
N ASN A 188 -29.85 32.66 -18.74
CA ASN A 188 -31.24 32.31 -19.06
C ASN A 188 -32.22 33.45 -18.74
N LYS A 189 -32.00 34.18 -17.63
CA LYS A 189 -32.79 35.38 -17.28
C LYS A 189 -32.59 36.54 -18.25
N ASN A 190 -31.40 36.67 -18.83
CA ASN A 190 -31.12 37.71 -19.81
C ASN A 190 -31.66 37.37 -21.21
N ASN A 191 -31.81 36.08 -21.54
CA ASN A 191 -32.36 35.62 -22.81
C ASN A 191 -33.90 35.57 -22.85
N THR A 192 -34.57 35.81 -21.71
CA THR A 192 -36.05 35.87 -21.59
C THR A 192 -36.58 37.31 -21.49
N ARG A 193 -35.71 38.31 -21.66
CA ARG A 193 -36.05 39.73 -21.84
C ARG A 193 -35.73 40.16 -23.26
#